data_AF-A0A1F0GJE1-F1
#
_entry.id   AF-A0A1F0GJE1-F1
#
_cell.length_a   1.000
_cell.length_b   1.000
_cell.length_c   1.000
_cell.angle_alpha   90.00
_cell.angle_beta   90.00
_cell.angle_gamma   90.00
#
_symmetry.space_group_name_H-M   'P 1'
#
loop_
_entity.id
_entity.type
_entity.pdbx_description
1 polymer ?
#
loop_
_entity_poly.entity_id
_entity_poly.type
_entity_poly.pdbx_seq_one_letter_code
_entity_poly.pdbx_strand_id
1 'polypeptide(L)'
;MITLEEAKSYLRVDFDDEDEMINSLIQSSIKHSMDVARVDSEEDLSKNPNGKIAVLYMTAYLYEHREEADYSELNLTLRALLFGMRKAEF
;
A
#
# COMPACT_ATOMS: atom_id res chain seq x y z
N MET A 1 8.34 -0.30 6.44
CA MET A 1 7.07 0.34 6.88
C MET A 1 6.02 -0.63 7.41
N ILE A 2 5.76 -1.77 6.76
CA ILE A 2 4.93 -2.87 7.29
C ILE A 2 5.70 -4.19 7.22
N THR A 3 5.41 -5.13 8.12
CA THR A 3 6.00 -6.49 8.08
C THR A 3 5.11 -7.45 7.30
N LEU A 4 5.70 -8.59 6.90
CA LEU A 4 4.95 -9.69 6.30
C LEU A 4 3.83 -10.19 7.23
N GLU A 5 4.12 -10.38 8.51
CA GLU A 5 3.14 -10.80 9.53
C GLU A 5 1.97 -9.83 9.66
N GLU A 6 2.24 -8.52 9.61
CA GLU A 6 1.19 -7.50 9.64
C GLU A 6 0.30 -7.57 8.39
N ALA A 7 0.89 -7.80 7.22
CA ALA A 7 0.13 -7.98 5.99
C ALA A 7 -0.69 -9.28 6.02
N LYS A 8 -0.08 -10.41 6.40
CA LYS A 8 -0.77 -11.71 6.53
C LYS A 8 -1.94 -11.64 7.51
N SER A 9 -1.75 -10.98 8.66
CA SER A 9 -2.82 -10.74 9.63
C SER A 9 -3.97 -9.91 9.03
N TYR A 10 -3.66 -8.88 8.24
CA TYR A 10 -4.67 -8.06 7.55
C TYR A 10 -5.40 -8.83 6.45
N LEU A 11 -4.68 -9.67 5.70
CA LEU A 11 -5.21 -10.51 4.61
C LEU A 11 -5.91 -11.79 5.10
N ARG A 12 -5.76 -12.14 6.39
CA ARG A 12 -6.22 -13.42 6.98
C ARG A 12 -5.56 -14.64 6.33
N VAL A 13 -4.27 -14.53 6.06
CA VAL A 13 -3.43 -15.61 5.52
C VAL A 13 -2.65 -16.26 6.66
N ASP A 14 -2.94 -17.53 6.95
CA ASP A 14 -2.35 -18.27 8.07
C ASP A 14 -1.20 -19.22 7.65
N PHE A 15 -0.92 -19.33 6.35
CA PHE A 15 0.07 -20.24 5.78
C PHE A 15 1.20 -19.47 5.08
N ASP A 16 2.32 -20.15 4.83
CA ASP A 16 3.55 -19.51 4.33
C ASP A 16 3.75 -19.66 2.81
N ASP A 17 2.88 -20.41 2.14
CA ASP A 17 3.00 -20.72 0.70
C ASP A 17 3.01 -19.47 -0.19
N GLU A 18 2.42 -18.37 0.27
CA GLU A 18 2.27 -17.12 -0.46
C GLU A 18 3.22 -16.01 0.05
N ASP A 19 4.14 -16.29 0.97
CA ASP A 19 4.98 -15.28 1.63
C ASP A 19 5.82 -14.45 0.65
N GLU A 20 6.42 -15.08 -0.36
CA GLU A 20 7.22 -14.38 -1.37
C GLU A 20 6.36 -13.45 -2.24
N MET A 21 5.14 -13.90 -2.57
CA MET A 21 4.20 -13.12 -3.34
C MET A 21 3.69 -11.93 -2.51
N ILE A 22 3.26 -12.16 -1.26
CA ILE A 22 2.78 -11.11 -0.36
C ILE A 22 3.88 -10.07 -0.12
N ASN A 23 5.14 -10.49 0.09
CA ASN A 23 6.26 -9.55 0.16
C ASN A 23 6.40 -8.70 -1.10
N SER A 24 6.27 -9.30 -2.28
CA SER A 24 6.31 -8.56 -3.55
C SER A 24 5.17 -7.54 -3.64
N LEU A 25 3.95 -7.91 -3.22
CA LEU A 25 2.80 -7.01 -3.16
C LEU A 25 3.01 -5.86 -2.18
N ILE A 26 3.62 -6.13 -1.02
CA ILE A 26 4.00 -5.09 -0.05
C ILE A 26 4.93 -4.09 -0.73
N GLN A 27 6.03 -4.54 -1.36
CA GLN A 27 6.99 -3.65 -2.01
C GLN A 27 6.34 -2.79 -3.11
N SER A 28 5.49 -3.38 -3.94
CA SER A 28 4.72 -2.64 -4.95
C SER A 28 3.77 -1.61 -4.31
N SER A 29 3.11 -1.98 -3.22
CA SER A 29 2.17 -1.12 -2.50
C SER A 29 2.84 0.08 -1.84
N ILE A 30 4.03 -0.14 -1.27
CA ILE A 30 4.89 0.92 -0.74
C ILE A 30 5.23 1.91 -1.84
N LYS A 31 5.77 1.42 -2.96
CA LYS A 31 6.21 2.27 -4.06
C LYS A 31 5.07 3.10 -4.64
N HIS A 32 3.91 2.48 -4.89
CA HIS A 32 2.74 3.19 -5.39
C HIS A 32 2.18 4.22 -4.40
N SER A 33 2.14 3.88 -3.11
CA SER A 33 1.70 4.82 -2.07
C SER A 33 2.63 6.04 -2.01
N MET A 34 3.94 5.84 -2.18
CA MET A 34 4.92 6.94 -2.27
C MET A 34 4.67 7.82 -3.49
N ASP A 35 4.46 7.21 -4.67
CA ASP A 35 4.22 7.94 -5.91
C ASP A 35 2.91 8.75 -5.84
N VAL A 36 1.85 8.19 -5.23
CA VAL A 36 0.57 8.90 -4.99
C VAL A 36 0.74 10.05 -3.99
N ALA A 37 1.50 9.83 -2.91
CA ALA A 37 1.79 10.83 -1.89
C ALA A 37 2.79 11.89 -2.34
N ARG A 38 3.54 11.64 -3.42
CA ARG A 38 4.67 12.46 -3.90
C ARG A 38 5.76 12.62 -2.84
N VAL A 39 6.22 11.50 -2.32
CA VAL A 39 7.33 11.43 -1.35
C VAL A 39 8.43 10.50 -1.87
N ASP A 40 9.67 10.79 -1.51
CA ASP A 40 10.85 10.10 -2.06
C ASP A 40 11.35 8.95 -1.18
N SER A 41 10.79 8.79 0.03
CA SER A 41 11.20 7.75 0.98
C SER A 41 10.04 7.09 1.72
N GLU A 42 10.23 5.82 2.11
CA GLU A 42 9.31 5.13 3.03
C GLU A 42 9.21 5.84 4.38
N GLU A 43 10.30 6.48 4.82
CA GLU A 43 10.33 7.22 6.08
C GLU A 43 9.36 8.40 6.02
N ASP A 44 9.32 9.14 4.91
CA ASP A 44 8.38 10.24 4.71
C ASP A 44 6.93 9.75 4.63
N LEU A 45 6.69 8.65 3.92
CA LEU A 45 5.37 8.01 3.88
C LEU A 45 4.90 7.59 5.28
N SER A 46 5.82 7.09 6.11
CA SER A 46 5.55 6.64 7.47
C SER A 46 5.24 7.78 8.44
N LYS A 47 5.55 9.04 8.11
CA LYS A 47 5.19 10.23 8.93
C LYS A 47 3.70 10.53 8.90
N ASN A 48 2.97 10.04 7.90
CA ASN A 48 1.52 10.17 7.85
C ASN A 48 0.85 9.04 8.63
N PRO A 49 -0.07 9.35 9.56
CA PRO A 49 -0.87 8.34 10.26
C PRO A 49 -1.56 7.34 9.31
N ASN A 50 -1.89 7.76 8.10
CA ASN A 50 -2.53 6.94 7.07
C ASN A 50 -1.55 6.19 6.15
N GLY A 51 -0.23 6.41 6.23
CA GLY A 51 0.74 5.78 5.33
C GLY A 51 0.71 4.26 5.43
N LYS A 52 0.67 3.73 6.66
CA LYS A 52 0.57 2.28 6.91
C LYS A 52 -0.74 1.68 6.36
N ILE A 53 -1.88 2.32 6.60
CA ILE A 53 -3.17 1.80 6.15
C ILE A 53 -3.31 1.87 4.62
N ALA A 54 -2.73 2.87 3.97
CA ALA A 54 -2.73 2.96 2.51
C ALA A 54 -1.97 1.78 1.87
N VAL A 55 -0.83 1.40 2.46
CA VAL A 55 -0.03 0.27 1.98
C VAL A 55 -0.73 -1.06 2.23
N LEU A 56 -1.33 -1.25 3.41
CA LEU A 56 -2.14 -2.44 3.71
C LEU A 56 -3.34 -2.55 2.77
N TYR A 57 -4.07 -1.45 2.55
CA TYR A 57 -5.21 -1.40 1.65
C TYR A 57 -4.81 -1.78 0.22
N MET A 58 -3.72 -1.20 -0.29
CA MET A 58 -3.24 -1.54 -1.63
C MET A 58 -2.74 -2.98 -1.72
N THR A 59 -2.05 -3.48 -0.70
CA THR A 59 -1.58 -4.87 -0.65
C THR A 59 -2.77 -5.83 -0.74
N ALA A 60 -3.83 -5.58 0.03
CA ALA A 60 -5.07 -6.34 -0.03
C ALA A 60 -5.76 -6.22 -1.38
N TYR A 61 -5.82 -5.02 -1.95
CA TYR A 61 -6.41 -4.83 -3.26
C TYR A 61 -5.73 -5.67 -4.33
N LEU A 62 -4.40 -5.62 -4.40
CA LEU A 62 -3.62 -6.40 -5.36
C LEU A 62 -3.70 -7.92 -5.10
N TYR A 63 -3.79 -8.32 -3.83
CA TYR A 63 -3.92 -9.72 -3.44
C TYR A 63 -5.26 -10.32 -3.90
N GLU A 64 -6.35 -9.56 -3.79
CA GLU A 64 -7.71 -10.00 -4.18
C GLU A 64 -7.96 -9.86 -5.69
N HIS A 65 -7.37 -8.86 -6.35
CA HIS A 65 -7.64 -8.50 -7.75
C HIS A 65 -6.50 -8.92 -8.68
N ARG A 66 -6.18 -10.22 -8.70
CA ARG A 66 -5.05 -10.77 -9.50
C ARG A 66 -5.35 -10.89 -10.99
N GLU A 67 -6.61 -11.06 -11.35
CA GLU A 67 -7.05 -11.29 -12.74
C GLU A 67 -7.57 -10.02 -13.41
N GLU A 68 -8.34 -9.21 -12.67
CA GLU A 68 -8.90 -7.94 -13.14
C GLU A 68 -8.83 -6.90 -12.03
N ALA A 69 -8.18 -5.76 -12.29
CA ALA A 69 -8.02 -4.68 -11.32
C ALA A 69 -8.51 -3.34 -11.89
N ASP A 70 -9.45 -2.69 -11.19
CA ASP A 70 -9.79 -1.29 -11.45
C ASP A 70 -8.76 -0.38 -10.78
N TYR A 71 -7.75 0.02 -11.54
CA TYR A 71 -6.71 0.92 -11.04
C TYR A 71 -7.22 2.35 -10.81
N SER A 72 -8.35 2.76 -11.39
CA SER A 72 -8.91 4.09 -11.19
C SER A 72 -9.47 4.24 -9.78
N GLU A 73 -10.30 3.28 -9.35
CA GLU A 73 -10.86 3.27 -7.99
C GLU A 73 -9.76 3.17 -6.93
N LEU A 74 -8.80 2.26 -7.11
CA LEU A 74 -7.63 2.13 -6.23
C LEU A 74 -6.89 3.47 -6.05
N ASN A 75 -6.61 4.16 -7.15
CA ASN A 75 -5.91 5.44 -7.11
C ASN A 75 -6.72 6.54 -6.42
N LEU A 76 -8.05 6.54 -6.54
CA LEU A 76 -8.91 7.50 -5.83
C LEU A 76 -8.85 7.29 -4.33
N THR A 77 -8.96 6.04 -3.87
CA THR A 77 -8.87 5.70 -2.43
C THR A 77 -7.49 6.05 -1.87
N LEU A 78 -6.41 5.70 -2.56
CA LEU A 78 -5.06 6.05 -2.12
C LEU A 78 -4.85 7.56 -2.03
N ARG A 79 -5.33 8.33 -3.02
CA ARG A 79 -5.27 9.80 -2.96
C ARG A 79 -6.05 10.36 -1.78
N ALA A 80 -7.20 9.80 -1.45
CA ALA A 80 -7.98 10.23 -0.29
C ALA A 80 -7.25 9.95 1.03
N LEU A 81 -6.69 8.75 1.20
CA LEU A 81 -5.92 8.37 2.38
C LEU A 81 -4.67 9.23 2.57
N LEU A 82 -3.99 9.55 1.47
CA LEU A 82 -2.67 10.19 1.47
C LEU A 82 -2.74 11.70 1.21
N PHE A 83 -3.93 12.28 1.08
CA PHE A 83 -4.14 13.68 0.68
C PHE A 83 -3.32 14.67 1.51
N GLY A 84 -3.24 14.47 2.84
CA GLY A 84 -2.52 15.35 3.76
C GLY A 84 -1.00 15.36 3.63
N MET A 85 -0.39 14.41 2.90
CA MET A 85 1.06 14.39 2.66
C MET A 85 1.49 15.11 1.40
N ARG A 86 0.56 15.27 0.45
CA ARG A 86 0.92 15.74 -0.88
C ARG A 86 1.54 17.12 -0.76
N LYS A 87 2.86 17.22 -0.95
CA LYS A 87 3.53 18.51 -1.02
C LYS A 87 2.88 19.29 -2.17
N ALA A 88 2.27 20.41 -1.83
CA ALA A 88 1.77 21.36 -2.81
C ALA A 88 3.00 22.01 -3.45
N GLU A 89 3.38 21.53 -4.62
CA GLU A 89 4.28 22.29 -5.49
C GLU A 89 3.42 23.39 -6.13
N PHE A 90 3.72 24.64 -5.78
CA PHE A 90 3.17 25.85 -6.39
C PHE A 90 4.13 26.37 -7.45
#